data_AF-A0A086Z020-F1
#
_entry.id   AF-A0A086Z020-F1
#
_cell.length_a   1.000
_cell.length_b   1.000
_cell.length_c   1.000
_cell.angle_alpha   90.00
_cell.angle_beta   90.00
_cell.angle_gamma   90.00
#
_symmetry.space_group_name_H-M   'P 1'
#
loop_
_entity.id
_entity.type
_entity.pdbx_description
1 polymer ?
#
loop_
_entity_poly.entity_id
_entity_poly.type
_entity_poly.pdbx_seq_one_letter_code
_entity_poly.pdbx_strand_id
1 'polypeptide(L)'
;MANHPQEQGGQRVAAQREQRRLGLPDARQQAHLARGDRMKANADAARDKARDRASRIIQAGDLKAAKIEGIPARGIARKVRLDVHGRPKPLMRGWIHAAASPLALASGIVLICIAPGVGIKWACVVFMLCSLALFGNSALYHLGDWSPRVTDILRRLDHANIFLLIAGTYTPVAFALDGFWRRVILVGIWSATIVVMFIHVVWISAPRWLYTTVYVIFGVAGVAFLGLFWKSPSAGPAVVWLLIAGGLCYIAGAVVYALCKPDPSAQSLRLP
;
A
#
# COMPACT_ATOMS: atom_id res chain seq x y z
N MET A 1 47.52 53.48 -21.55
CA MET A 1 47.27 52.94 -22.91
C MET A 1 46.73 51.53 -22.76
N ALA A 2 45.42 51.39 -22.88
CA ALA A 2 44.69 50.15 -22.80
C ALA A 2 44.41 49.64 -24.21
N ASN A 3 44.79 48.40 -24.54
CA ASN A 3 44.01 47.47 -25.37
C ASN A 3 44.79 46.17 -25.63
N HIS A 4 44.40 45.08 -24.98
CA HIS A 4 44.30 43.76 -25.64
C HIS A 4 43.18 42.87 -25.03
N PRO A 5 41.89 43.31 -24.95
CA PRO A 5 40.79 42.44 -24.49
C PRO A 5 40.21 41.56 -25.62
N GLN A 6 40.48 41.90 -26.89
CA GLN A 6 39.81 41.27 -28.05
C GLN A 6 40.36 39.87 -28.40
N GLU A 7 41.64 39.59 -28.17
CA GLU A 7 42.24 38.28 -28.49
C GLU A 7 41.80 37.16 -27.53
N GLN A 8 41.58 37.48 -26.24
CA GLN A 8 41.15 36.49 -25.25
C GLN A 8 39.71 36.01 -25.47
N GLY A 9 38.83 36.87 -26.00
CA GLY A 9 37.46 36.51 -26.35
C GLY A 9 37.40 35.53 -27.53
N GLY A 10 38.21 35.76 -28.56
CA GLY A 10 38.31 34.87 -29.72
C GLY A 10 38.82 33.48 -29.38
N GLN A 11 39.86 33.38 -28.53
CA GLN A 11 40.42 32.11 -28.07
C GLN A 11 39.44 31.32 -27.20
N ARG A 12 38.67 31.97 -26.32
CA ARG A 12 37.62 31.31 -25.53
C ARG A 12 36.50 30.75 -26.39
N VAL A 13 36.04 31.50 -27.40
CA VAL A 13 34.99 31.03 -28.31
C VAL A 13 35.50 29.88 -29.20
N ALA A 14 36.76 29.92 -29.64
CA ALA A 14 37.38 28.84 -30.40
C ALA A 14 37.50 27.56 -29.56
N ALA A 15 38.02 27.67 -28.33
CA ALA A 15 38.13 26.54 -27.40
C ALA A 15 36.76 25.93 -27.06
N GLN A 16 35.74 26.76 -26.89
CA GLN A 16 34.38 26.31 -26.60
C GLN A 16 33.73 25.62 -27.81
N ARG A 17 34.01 26.07 -29.04
CA ARG A 17 33.58 25.40 -30.28
C ARG A 17 34.28 24.07 -30.48
N GLU A 18 35.57 23.99 -30.15
CA GLU A 18 36.36 22.77 -30.26
C GLU A 18 35.93 21.72 -29.22
N GLN A 19 35.74 22.11 -27.96
CA GLN A 19 35.15 21.25 -26.92
C GLN A 19 33.76 20.73 -27.32
N ARG A 20 32.92 21.60 -27.90
CA ARG A 20 31.59 21.20 -28.39
C ARG A 20 31.70 20.22 -29.56
N ARG A 21 32.66 20.42 -30.47
CA ARG A 21 32.93 19.53 -31.61
C ARG A 21 33.46 18.16 -31.17
N LEU A 22 34.28 18.12 -30.12
CA LEU A 22 34.82 16.90 -29.52
C LEU A 22 33.77 16.12 -28.71
N GLY A 23 32.78 16.81 -28.09
CA GLY A 23 31.69 16.16 -27.36
C GLY A 23 30.48 15.72 -28.21
N LEU A 24 30.38 16.18 -29.46
CA LEU A 24 29.29 15.81 -30.39
C LEU A 24 29.27 14.31 -30.76
N PRO A 25 30.41 13.65 -31.03
CA PRO A 25 30.49 12.21 -31.27
C PRO A 25 29.98 11.38 -30.09
N ASP A 26 30.40 11.71 -28.86
CA ASP A 26 29.98 11.01 -27.63
C ASP A 26 28.48 11.16 -27.38
N ALA A 27 27.93 12.36 -27.58
CA ALA A 27 26.49 12.60 -27.44
C ALA A 27 25.67 11.79 -28.47
N ARG A 28 26.15 11.66 -29.71
CA ARG A 28 25.51 10.81 -30.73
C ARG A 28 25.57 9.35 -30.35
N GLN A 29 26.71 8.88 -29.85
CA GLN A 29 26.90 7.47 -29.46
C GLN A 29 26.02 7.10 -28.25
N GLN A 30 25.93 7.97 -27.25
CA GLN A 30 24.99 7.82 -26.12
C GLN A 30 23.54 7.78 -26.58
N ALA A 31 23.15 8.64 -27.53
CA ALA A 31 21.79 8.63 -28.09
C ALA A 31 21.47 7.33 -28.85
N HIS A 32 22.44 6.77 -29.57
CA HIS A 32 22.29 5.47 -30.24
C HIS A 32 22.15 4.31 -29.24
N LEU A 33 22.94 4.29 -28.18
CA LEU A 33 22.83 3.30 -27.10
C LEU A 33 21.48 3.39 -26.39
N ALA A 34 21.04 4.60 -26.02
CA ALA A 34 19.74 4.83 -25.39
C ALA A 34 18.55 4.41 -26.28
N ARG A 35 18.66 4.61 -27.60
CA ARG A 35 17.67 4.09 -28.57
C ARG A 35 17.69 2.57 -28.62
N GLY A 36 18.87 1.94 -28.62
CA GLY A 36 19.02 0.49 -28.59
C GLY A 36 18.39 -0.13 -27.34
N ASP A 37 18.63 0.46 -26.16
CA ASP A 37 18.07 -0.03 -24.89
C ASP A 37 16.55 0.11 -24.84
N ARG A 38 15.99 1.23 -25.33
CA ARG A 38 14.53 1.40 -25.46
C ARG A 38 13.92 0.38 -26.41
N MET A 39 14.59 0.08 -27.52
CA MET A 39 14.11 -0.90 -28.49
C MET A 39 14.12 -2.32 -27.91
N LYS A 40 15.17 -2.68 -27.17
CA LYS A 40 15.23 -3.95 -26.43
C LYS A 40 14.12 -4.06 -25.38
N ALA A 41 13.93 -3.03 -24.55
CA ALA A 41 12.88 -3.01 -23.54
C ALA A 41 11.47 -3.15 -24.13
N ASN A 42 11.21 -2.52 -25.27
CA ASN A 42 9.93 -2.68 -25.99
C ASN A 42 9.76 -4.10 -26.56
N ALA A 43 10.83 -4.69 -27.09
CA ALA A 43 10.80 -6.06 -27.61
C ALA A 43 10.53 -7.08 -26.49
N ASP A 44 11.15 -6.91 -25.33
CA ASP A 44 10.94 -7.79 -24.18
C ASP A 44 9.51 -7.66 -23.63
N ALA A 45 8.99 -6.43 -23.52
CA ALA A 45 7.59 -6.21 -23.13
C ALA A 45 6.59 -6.84 -24.13
N ALA A 46 6.90 -6.82 -25.42
CA ALA A 46 6.08 -7.48 -26.44
C ALA A 46 6.14 -9.01 -26.32
N ARG A 47 7.32 -9.58 -26.04
CA ARG A 47 7.50 -11.03 -25.80
C ARG A 47 6.73 -11.50 -24.56
N ASP A 48 6.76 -10.74 -23.47
CA ASP A 48 6.01 -11.07 -22.25
C ASP A 48 4.50 -11.08 -22.51
N LYS A 49 4.00 -10.06 -23.24
CA LYS A 49 2.59 -9.99 -23.64
C LYS A 49 2.19 -11.18 -24.54
N ALA A 50 3.07 -11.61 -25.42
CA ALA A 50 2.86 -12.76 -26.30
C ALA A 50 2.84 -14.08 -25.50
N ARG A 51 3.77 -14.25 -24.54
CA ARG A 51 3.79 -15.40 -23.61
C ARG A 51 2.52 -15.47 -22.76
N ASP A 52 2.06 -14.35 -22.25
CA ASP A 52 0.80 -14.25 -21.48
C ASP A 52 -0.44 -14.59 -22.34
N ARG A 53 -0.42 -14.25 -23.63
CA ARG A 53 -1.51 -14.61 -24.54
C ARG A 53 -1.47 -16.09 -24.89
N ALA A 54 -0.29 -16.64 -25.16
CA ALA A 54 -0.09 -18.05 -25.46
C ALA A 54 -0.51 -18.94 -24.28
N SER A 55 -0.14 -18.58 -23.05
CA SER A 55 -0.52 -19.34 -21.85
C SER A 55 -2.04 -19.37 -21.62
N ARG A 56 -2.75 -18.26 -21.90
CA ARG A 56 -4.22 -18.22 -21.85
C ARG A 56 -4.88 -19.10 -22.91
N ILE A 57 -4.34 -19.13 -24.13
CA ILE A 57 -4.89 -19.93 -25.22
C ILE A 57 -4.71 -21.43 -24.91
N ILE A 58 -3.51 -21.82 -24.47
CA ILE A 58 -3.22 -23.19 -24.05
C ILE A 58 -4.15 -23.59 -22.91
N GLN A 59 -4.29 -22.73 -21.88
CA GLN A 59 -5.16 -23.02 -20.74
C GLN A 59 -6.64 -23.13 -21.12
N ALA A 60 -7.13 -22.30 -22.04
CA ALA A 60 -8.49 -22.43 -22.56
C ALA A 60 -8.68 -23.73 -23.36
N GLY A 61 -7.65 -24.17 -24.07
CA GLY A 61 -7.57 -25.47 -24.75
C GLY A 61 -7.65 -26.62 -23.75
N ASP A 62 -6.82 -26.61 -22.71
CA ASP A 62 -6.76 -27.65 -21.68
C ASP A 62 -8.10 -27.77 -20.93
N LEU A 63 -8.75 -26.65 -20.60
CA LEU A 63 -10.08 -26.64 -19.97
C LEU A 63 -11.16 -27.22 -20.89
N LYS A 64 -11.08 -26.95 -22.20
CA LYS A 64 -12.01 -27.48 -23.19
C LYS A 64 -11.78 -28.98 -23.41
N ALA A 65 -10.52 -29.42 -23.45
CA ALA A 65 -10.12 -30.82 -23.55
C ALA A 65 -10.61 -31.61 -22.33
N ALA A 66 -10.34 -31.14 -21.11
CA ALA A 66 -10.79 -31.77 -19.88
C ALA A 66 -12.33 -31.92 -19.79
N LYS A 67 -13.07 -30.96 -20.35
CA LYS A 67 -14.54 -31.01 -20.44
C LYS A 67 -15.03 -32.06 -21.44
N ILE A 68 -14.30 -32.27 -22.55
CA ILE A 68 -14.62 -33.30 -23.56
C ILE A 68 -14.26 -34.70 -23.02
N GLU A 69 -13.14 -34.82 -22.31
CA GLU A 69 -12.64 -36.08 -21.76
C GLU A 69 -13.40 -36.56 -20.50
N GLY A 70 -14.38 -35.79 -20.02
CA GLY A 70 -15.21 -36.18 -18.87
C GLY A 70 -14.42 -36.26 -17.56
N ILE A 71 -13.22 -35.68 -17.48
CA ILE A 71 -12.40 -35.68 -16.27
C ILE A 71 -13.12 -34.80 -15.22
N PRO A 72 -13.56 -35.36 -14.08
CA PRO A 72 -14.15 -34.55 -13.03
C PRO A 72 -13.10 -33.53 -12.58
N ALA A 73 -13.52 -32.26 -12.41
CA ALA A 73 -12.67 -31.11 -12.06
C ALA A 73 -11.78 -31.30 -10.81
N ARG A 74 -11.94 -32.43 -10.10
CA ARG A 74 -11.13 -32.90 -8.98
C ARG A 74 -9.68 -33.23 -9.36
N GLY A 75 -9.37 -33.46 -10.65
CA GLY A 75 -8.00 -33.70 -11.15
C GLY A 75 -7.27 -32.46 -11.70
N ILE A 76 -7.96 -31.33 -11.88
CA ILE A 76 -7.35 -30.08 -12.33
C ILE A 76 -6.69 -29.45 -11.12
N ALA A 77 -5.36 -29.54 -11.03
CA ALA A 77 -4.58 -28.84 -10.02
C ALA A 77 -5.06 -27.38 -9.93
N ARG A 78 -5.77 -27.04 -8.84
CA ARG A 78 -6.29 -25.69 -8.62
C ARG A 78 -5.12 -24.73 -8.74
N LYS A 79 -5.12 -23.85 -9.76
CA LYS A 79 -4.03 -22.89 -10.00
C LYS A 79 -3.71 -22.18 -8.68
N VAL A 80 -2.60 -22.55 -8.06
CA VAL A 80 -2.17 -21.97 -6.80
C VAL A 80 -1.68 -20.58 -7.16
N ARG A 81 -2.45 -19.56 -6.77
CA ARG A 81 -2.16 -18.19 -7.12
C ARG A 81 -0.93 -17.78 -6.32
N LEU A 82 0.21 -17.54 -6.96
CA LEU A 82 1.43 -17.19 -6.24
C LEU A 82 1.50 -15.69 -6.00
N ASP A 83 2.10 -15.30 -4.87
CA ASP A 83 2.47 -13.93 -4.58
C ASP A 83 3.75 -13.54 -5.33
N VAL A 84 4.19 -12.30 -5.16
CA VAL A 84 5.42 -11.78 -5.79
C VAL A 84 6.69 -12.50 -5.33
N HIS A 85 6.62 -13.32 -4.28
CA HIS A 85 7.70 -14.15 -3.76
C HIS A 85 7.55 -15.63 -4.15
N GLY A 86 6.60 -15.96 -5.03
CA GLY A 86 6.35 -17.33 -5.46
C GLY A 86 5.61 -18.19 -4.44
N ARG A 87 5.02 -17.60 -3.39
CA ARG A 87 4.27 -18.33 -2.34
C ARG A 87 2.78 -18.34 -2.63
N PRO A 88 2.03 -19.40 -2.24
CA PRO A 88 0.58 -19.40 -2.36
C PRO A 88 -0.07 -18.19 -1.68
N LYS A 89 -0.80 -17.35 -2.43
CA LYS A 89 -1.59 -16.25 -1.89
C LYS A 89 -2.73 -16.82 -1.04
N PRO A 90 -2.84 -16.43 0.25
CA PRO A 90 -3.93 -16.88 1.10
C PRO A 90 -5.25 -16.29 0.60
N LEU A 91 -6.19 -17.15 0.20
CA LEU A 91 -7.48 -16.74 -0.36
C LEU A 91 -8.36 -16.03 0.68
N MET A 92 -8.35 -16.49 1.93
CA MET A 92 -9.22 -15.96 2.98
C MET A 92 -8.98 -14.47 3.25
N ARG A 93 -7.73 -14.00 3.14
CA ARG A 93 -7.39 -12.61 3.42
C ARG A 93 -8.16 -11.66 2.51
N GLY A 94 -8.18 -11.95 1.21
CA GLY A 94 -8.94 -11.15 0.24
C GLY A 94 -10.44 -11.13 0.55
N TRP A 95 -11.04 -12.30 0.78
CA TRP A 95 -12.49 -12.40 0.98
C TRP A 95 -12.98 -11.72 2.26
N ILE A 96 -12.20 -11.77 3.35
CA ILE A 96 -12.54 -11.07 4.59
C ILE A 96 -12.54 -9.56 4.35
N HIS A 97 -11.55 -9.00 3.65
CA HIS A 97 -11.53 -7.59 3.30
C HIS A 97 -12.65 -7.20 2.31
N ALA A 98 -12.97 -8.09 1.36
CA ALA A 98 -14.07 -7.87 0.42
C ALA A 98 -15.44 -7.82 1.11
N ALA A 99 -15.66 -8.66 2.13
CA ALA A 99 -16.86 -8.61 2.96
C ALA A 99 -16.87 -7.41 3.92
N ALA A 100 -15.71 -7.03 4.46
CA ALA A 100 -15.57 -5.88 5.36
C ALA A 100 -15.80 -4.54 4.65
N SER A 101 -15.47 -4.41 3.37
CA SER A 101 -15.61 -3.17 2.60
C SER A 101 -17.05 -2.61 2.56
N PRO A 102 -18.09 -3.38 2.16
CA PRO A 102 -19.47 -2.89 2.19
C PRO A 102 -19.99 -2.66 3.62
N LEU A 103 -19.53 -3.46 4.60
CA LEU A 103 -19.86 -3.23 6.01
C LEU A 103 -19.28 -1.89 6.49
N ALA A 104 -18.02 -1.59 6.14
CA ALA A 104 -17.38 -0.32 6.46
C ALA A 104 -18.10 0.87 5.81
N LEU A 105 -18.58 0.71 4.56
CA LEU A 105 -19.41 1.72 3.91
C LEU A 105 -20.70 1.97 4.68
N ALA A 106 -21.44 0.90 4.98
CA ALA A 106 -22.72 0.99 5.69
C ALA A 106 -22.55 1.59 7.10
N SER A 107 -21.57 1.11 7.87
CA SER A 107 -21.24 1.65 9.19
C SER A 107 -20.81 3.11 9.12
N GLY A 108 -20.03 3.51 8.10
CA GLY A 108 -19.63 4.89 7.88
C GLY A 108 -20.81 5.81 7.60
N ILE A 109 -21.75 5.38 6.73
CA ILE A 109 -22.99 6.12 6.46
C ILE A 109 -23.81 6.28 7.73
N VAL A 110 -24.03 5.20 8.49
CA VAL A 110 -24.76 5.26 9.77
C VAL A 110 -24.10 6.25 10.72
N LEU A 111 -22.77 6.18 10.86
CA LEU A 111 -22.01 7.08 11.74
C LEU A 111 -22.19 8.56 11.33
N ILE A 112 -22.14 8.86 10.03
CA ILE A 112 -22.36 10.23 9.51
C ILE A 112 -23.80 10.70 9.78
N CYS A 113 -24.79 9.83 9.65
CA CYS A 113 -26.20 10.16 9.88
C CYS A 113 -26.48 10.51 11.34
N ILE A 114 -25.90 9.77 12.29
CA ILE A 114 -26.11 9.99 13.73
C ILE A 114 -25.19 11.06 14.34
N ALA A 115 -24.12 11.47 13.62
CA ALA A 115 -23.13 12.40 14.15
C ALA A 115 -23.71 13.82 14.39
N PRO A 116 -23.60 14.37 15.61
CA PRO A 116 -24.19 15.66 15.96
C PRO A 116 -23.29 16.82 15.47
N GLY A 117 -23.69 17.44 14.36
CA GLY A 117 -23.06 18.67 13.85
C GLY A 117 -22.05 18.46 12.72
N VAL A 118 -21.75 19.53 12.01
CA VAL A 118 -21.01 19.49 10.73
C VAL A 118 -19.56 19.02 10.91
N GLY A 119 -18.88 19.46 11.98
CA GLY A 119 -17.47 19.10 12.20
C GLY A 119 -17.25 17.60 12.40
N ILE A 120 -18.03 16.97 13.28
CA ILE A 120 -17.93 15.52 13.52
C ILE A 120 -18.44 14.70 12.32
N LYS A 121 -19.41 15.20 11.55
CA LYS A 121 -19.82 14.55 10.28
C LYS A 121 -18.66 14.44 9.30
N TRP A 122 -17.91 15.53 9.09
CA TRP A 122 -16.70 15.48 8.27
C TRP A 122 -15.63 14.55 8.84
N ALA A 123 -15.47 14.51 10.16
CA ALA A 123 -14.57 13.57 10.81
C ALA A 123 -14.97 12.10 10.54
N CYS A 124 -16.27 11.80 10.53
CA CYS A 124 -16.80 10.49 10.19
C CYS A 124 -16.62 10.16 8.70
N VAL A 125 -16.77 11.15 7.81
CA VAL A 125 -16.44 10.98 6.37
C VAL A 125 -14.98 10.60 6.18
N VAL A 126 -14.05 11.27 6.87
CA VAL A 126 -12.62 10.94 6.81
C VAL A 126 -12.38 9.50 7.26
N PHE A 127 -12.97 9.08 8.38
CA PHE A 127 -12.86 7.71 8.86
C PHE A 127 -13.43 6.68 7.87
N MET A 128 -14.62 6.96 7.30
CA MET A 128 -15.24 6.11 6.29
C MET A 128 -14.34 5.96 5.06
N LEU A 129 -13.81 7.06 4.52
CA LEU A 129 -12.93 7.03 3.34
C LEU A 129 -11.64 6.25 3.62
N CYS A 130 -11.02 6.44 4.78
CA CYS A 130 -9.83 5.67 5.16
C CYS A 130 -10.13 4.17 5.29
N SER A 131 -11.30 3.83 5.85
CA SER A 131 -11.75 2.43 5.97
C SER A 131 -12.00 1.79 4.61
N LEU A 132 -12.68 2.50 3.71
CA LEU A 132 -12.92 2.04 2.33
C LEU A 132 -11.61 1.90 1.55
N ALA A 133 -10.68 2.83 1.73
CA ALA A 133 -9.35 2.73 1.13
C ALA A 133 -8.64 1.46 1.62
N LEU A 134 -8.63 1.19 2.92
CA LEU A 134 -8.02 -0.03 3.48
C LEU A 134 -8.71 -1.30 2.97
N PHE A 135 -9.99 -1.49 3.29
CA PHE A 135 -10.70 -2.74 2.97
C PHE A 135 -10.86 -2.95 1.46
N GLY A 136 -11.18 -1.88 0.72
CA GLY A 136 -11.35 -1.91 -0.72
C GLY A 136 -10.05 -2.21 -1.47
N ASN A 137 -8.95 -1.48 -1.18
CA ASN A 137 -7.67 -1.76 -1.84
C ASN A 137 -7.13 -3.14 -1.45
N SER A 138 -7.30 -3.56 -0.19
CA SER A 138 -6.83 -4.86 0.25
C SER A 138 -7.58 -6.01 -0.42
N ALA A 139 -8.90 -5.88 -0.55
CA ALA A 139 -9.71 -6.81 -1.33
C ALA A 139 -9.23 -6.85 -2.79
N LEU A 140 -9.06 -5.69 -3.43
CA LEU A 140 -8.62 -5.60 -4.82
C LEU A 140 -7.24 -6.24 -5.03
N TYR A 141 -6.30 -5.99 -4.11
CA TYR A 141 -4.94 -6.54 -4.13
C TYR A 141 -4.92 -8.07 -4.00
N HIS A 142 -5.71 -8.63 -3.08
CA HIS A 142 -5.70 -10.06 -2.79
C HIS A 142 -6.60 -10.90 -3.70
N LEU A 143 -7.72 -10.35 -4.21
CA LEU A 143 -8.61 -11.07 -5.13
C LEU A 143 -8.20 -10.97 -6.60
N GLY A 144 -7.54 -9.88 -7.01
CA GLY A 144 -7.22 -9.67 -8.41
C GLY A 144 -5.99 -10.44 -8.91
N ASP A 145 -5.95 -10.67 -10.23
CA ASP A 145 -4.78 -11.20 -10.94
C ASP A 145 -4.23 -10.09 -11.83
N TRP A 146 -3.34 -9.27 -11.26
CA TRP A 146 -2.86 -8.03 -11.87
C TRP A 146 -1.47 -8.21 -12.47
N SER A 147 -1.09 -7.31 -13.40
CA SER A 147 0.28 -7.26 -13.90
C SER A 147 1.28 -7.00 -12.75
N PRO A 148 2.57 -7.37 -12.92
CA PRO A 148 3.58 -7.17 -11.87
C PRO A 148 3.66 -5.74 -11.35
N ARG A 149 3.56 -4.75 -12.27
CA ARG A 149 3.57 -3.32 -11.92
C ARG A 149 2.37 -2.92 -11.05
N VAL A 150 1.17 -3.35 -11.43
CA VAL A 150 -0.06 -3.04 -10.68
C VAL A 150 -0.04 -3.74 -9.31
N THR A 151 0.45 -4.98 -9.26
CA THR A 151 0.63 -5.72 -8.01
C THR A 151 1.55 -4.98 -7.04
N ASP A 152 2.67 -4.42 -7.52
CA ASP A 152 3.58 -3.66 -6.65
C ASP A 152 2.95 -2.37 -6.12
N ILE A 153 2.22 -1.63 -6.96
CA ILE A 153 1.51 -0.42 -6.56
C ILE A 153 0.44 -0.74 -5.51
N LEU A 154 -0.42 -1.73 -5.78
CA LEU A 154 -1.47 -2.15 -4.86
C LEU A 154 -0.89 -2.64 -3.52
N ARG A 155 0.24 -3.35 -3.55
CA ARG A 155 0.95 -3.77 -2.33
C ARG A 155 1.40 -2.58 -1.48
N ARG A 156 1.97 -1.54 -2.10
CA ARG A 156 2.40 -0.32 -1.40
C ARG A 156 1.22 0.42 -0.79
N LEU A 157 0.13 0.55 -1.56
CA LEU A 157 -1.11 1.15 -1.07
C LEU A 157 -1.71 0.36 0.11
N ASP A 158 -1.73 -0.98 0.04
CA ASP A 158 -2.20 -1.84 1.13
C ASP A 158 -1.40 -1.65 2.42
N HIS A 159 -0.07 -1.52 2.32
CA HIS A 159 0.78 -1.22 3.49
C HIS A 159 0.56 0.19 4.03
N ALA A 160 0.46 1.19 3.16
CA ALA A 160 0.24 2.58 3.56
C ALA A 160 -1.13 2.78 4.23
N ASN A 161 -2.16 2.05 3.76
CA ASN A 161 -3.53 2.20 4.23
C ASN A 161 -3.71 1.87 5.72
N ILE A 162 -2.83 1.05 6.33
CA ILE A 162 -2.90 0.77 7.77
C ILE A 162 -2.64 2.06 8.56
N PHE A 163 -1.61 2.82 8.20
CA PHE A 163 -1.29 4.09 8.87
C PHE A 163 -2.36 5.15 8.61
N LEU A 164 -2.93 5.14 7.39
CA LEU A 164 -4.02 6.03 7.03
C LEU A 164 -5.29 5.73 7.84
N LEU A 165 -5.66 4.45 8.01
CA LEU A 165 -6.81 4.05 8.82
C LEU A 165 -6.62 4.42 10.30
N ILE A 166 -5.41 4.28 10.84
CA ILE A 166 -5.11 4.72 12.22
C ILE A 166 -5.45 6.21 12.36
N ALA A 167 -4.88 7.08 11.52
CA ALA A 167 -5.18 8.52 11.54
C ALA A 167 -6.67 8.82 11.31
N GLY A 168 -7.30 8.12 10.37
CA GLY A 168 -8.73 8.20 10.10
C GLY A 168 -9.58 7.86 11.33
N THR A 169 -9.18 6.86 12.12
CA THR A 169 -9.88 6.44 13.35
C THR A 169 -9.79 7.49 14.44
N TYR A 170 -8.62 8.10 14.63
CA TYR A 170 -8.45 9.19 15.60
C TYR A 170 -9.26 10.44 15.24
N THR A 171 -9.61 10.62 13.96
CA THR A 171 -10.27 11.84 13.48
C THR A 171 -11.63 12.10 14.14
N PRO A 172 -12.62 11.18 14.11
CA PRO A 172 -13.87 11.34 14.85
C PRO A 172 -13.70 11.10 16.36
N VAL A 173 -12.80 10.21 16.79
CA VAL A 173 -12.57 9.92 18.22
C VAL A 173 -12.09 11.17 18.98
N ALA A 174 -11.24 11.99 18.36
CA ALA A 174 -10.73 13.22 18.96
C ALA A 174 -11.83 14.28 19.22
N PHE A 175 -13.00 14.19 18.56
CA PHE A 175 -14.15 15.07 18.88
C PHE A 175 -14.80 14.77 20.21
N ALA A 176 -14.48 13.64 20.83
CA ALA A 176 -14.92 13.33 22.18
C ALA A 176 -14.06 14.03 23.25
N LEU A 177 -13.03 14.80 22.88
CA LEU A 177 -12.23 15.61 23.80
C LEU A 177 -12.43 17.10 23.53
N ASP A 178 -11.95 17.93 24.46
CA ASP A 178 -11.95 19.38 24.28
C ASP A 178 -11.12 19.83 23.05
N GLY A 179 -11.29 21.10 22.70
CA GLY A 179 -10.66 21.64 21.49
C GLY A 179 -9.13 21.61 21.50
N PHE A 180 -8.48 21.66 22.67
CA PHE A 180 -7.01 21.60 22.76
C PHE A 180 -6.52 20.18 22.49
N TRP A 181 -7.00 19.20 23.26
CA TRP A 181 -6.58 17.81 23.11
C TRP A 181 -6.98 17.24 21.75
N ARG A 182 -8.14 17.64 21.22
CA ARG A 182 -8.53 17.31 19.85
C ARG A 182 -7.47 17.75 18.84
N ARG A 183 -7.01 19.00 18.91
CA ARG A 183 -5.97 19.49 17.99
C ARG A 183 -4.64 18.77 18.17
N VAL A 184 -4.22 18.52 19.41
CA VAL A 184 -2.98 17.80 19.73
C VAL A 184 -2.98 16.41 19.10
N ILE A 185 -4.05 15.64 19.30
CA ILE A 185 -4.20 14.29 18.73
C ILE A 185 -4.20 14.35 17.21
N LEU A 186 -5.01 15.23 16.61
CA LEU A 186 -5.13 15.30 15.15
C LEU A 186 -3.82 15.71 14.49
N VAL A 187 -3.15 16.75 14.99
CA VAL A 187 -1.86 17.17 14.44
C VAL A 187 -0.82 16.08 14.63
N GLY A 188 -0.68 15.54 15.85
CA GLY A 188 0.30 14.51 16.13
C GLY A 188 0.14 13.25 15.26
N ILE A 189 -1.09 12.73 15.17
CA ILE A 189 -1.35 11.49 14.43
C ILE A 189 -1.20 11.67 12.92
N TRP A 190 -1.70 12.77 12.35
CA TRP A 190 -1.61 13.02 10.91
C TRP A 190 -0.18 13.36 10.51
N SER A 191 0.55 14.15 11.30
CA SER A 191 1.98 14.40 11.06
C SER A 191 2.78 13.10 11.11
N ALA A 192 2.56 12.25 12.11
CA ALA A 192 3.22 10.95 12.18
C ALA A 192 2.89 10.05 10.98
N THR A 193 1.62 9.96 10.59
CA THR A 193 1.18 9.18 9.42
C THR A 193 1.80 9.69 8.12
N ILE A 194 1.86 11.01 7.91
CA ILE A 194 2.50 11.60 6.73
C ILE A 194 4.00 11.26 6.69
N VAL A 195 4.70 11.41 7.82
CA VAL A 195 6.13 11.09 7.93
C VAL A 195 6.39 9.61 7.61
N VAL A 196 5.59 8.72 8.18
CA VAL A 196 5.72 7.27 7.94
C VAL A 196 5.40 6.91 6.50
N MET A 197 4.38 7.52 5.91
CA MET A 197 4.00 7.29 4.52
C MET A 197 5.09 7.79 3.58
N PHE A 198 5.71 8.93 3.87
CA PHE A 198 6.85 9.44 3.14
C PHE A 198 8.05 8.49 3.22
N ILE A 199 8.41 8.01 4.42
CA ILE A 199 9.46 7.01 4.61
C ILE A 199 9.15 5.74 3.80
N HIS A 200 7.91 5.25 3.82
CA HIS A 200 7.49 4.06 3.07
C HIS A 200 7.66 4.22 1.55
N VAL A 201 7.38 5.41 1.03
CA VAL A 201 7.45 5.69 -0.41
C VAL A 201 8.91 5.87 -0.84
N VAL A 202 9.72 6.59 -0.07
CA VAL A 202 11.11 6.92 -0.41
C VAL A 202 12.08 5.80 -0.08
N TRP A 203 11.88 5.09 1.04
CA TRP A 203 12.83 4.10 1.57
C TRP A 203 12.25 2.69 1.59
N ILE A 204 12.14 2.10 0.39
CA ILE A 204 11.58 0.76 0.17
C ILE A 204 12.37 -0.33 0.92
N SER A 205 13.67 -0.12 1.10
CA SER A 205 14.59 -1.03 1.78
C SER A 205 14.73 -0.75 3.28
N ALA A 206 13.83 0.03 3.88
CA ALA A 206 13.94 0.38 5.30
C ALA A 206 13.95 -0.87 6.19
N PRO A 207 14.77 -0.86 7.26
CA PRO A 207 14.95 -2.03 8.11
C PRO A 207 13.67 -2.34 8.89
N ARG A 208 13.40 -3.64 9.13
CA ARG A 208 12.15 -4.11 9.75
C ARG A 208 11.86 -3.46 11.11
N TRP A 209 12.89 -3.17 11.90
CA TRP A 209 12.76 -2.54 13.23
C TRP A 209 12.12 -1.15 13.17
N LEU A 210 12.29 -0.41 12.07
CA LEU A 210 11.71 0.92 11.91
C LEU A 210 10.18 0.83 11.90
N TYR A 211 9.64 -0.13 11.15
CA TYR A 211 8.20 -0.37 11.09
C TYR A 211 7.64 -0.82 12.43
N THR A 212 8.33 -1.74 13.12
CA THR A 212 7.96 -2.15 14.48
C THR A 212 7.91 -0.96 15.44
N THR A 213 8.91 -0.08 15.38
CA THR A 213 8.98 1.12 16.23
C THR A 213 7.81 2.05 15.97
N VAL A 214 7.47 2.28 14.71
CA VAL A 214 6.31 3.09 14.32
C VAL A 214 5.01 2.50 14.88
N TYR A 215 4.80 1.18 14.75
CA TYR A 215 3.61 0.53 15.33
C TYR A 215 3.54 0.69 16.85
N VAL A 216 4.67 0.57 17.55
CA VAL A 216 4.74 0.80 19.00
C VAL A 216 4.37 2.24 19.35
N ILE A 217 4.90 3.23 18.63
CA ILE A 217 4.58 4.65 18.87
C ILE A 217 3.07 4.90 18.73
N PHE A 218 2.44 4.40 17.66
CA PHE A 218 0.99 4.54 17.47
C PHE A 218 0.18 3.81 18.55
N GLY A 219 0.64 2.63 18.99
CA GLY A 219 0.01 1.88 20.07
C GLY A 219 0.10 2.60 21.42
N VAL A 220 1.29 3.08 21.79
CA VAL A 220 1.52 3.84 23.02
C VAL A 220 0.74 5.15 23.02
N ALA A 221 0.67 5.84 21.88
CA ALA A 221 -0.14 7.05 21.75
C ALA A 221 -1.61 6.79 22.11
N GLY A 222 -2.18 5.66 21.67
CA GLY A 222 -3.55 5.29 22.02
C GLY A 222 -3.77 5.09 23.52
N VAL A 223 -2.82 4.43 24.19
CA VAL A 223 -2.86 4.20 25.63
C VAL A 223 -2.72 5.52 26.41
N ALA A 224 -1.85 6.41 25.96
CA ALA A 224 -1.57 7.69 26.62
C ALA A 224 -2.81 8.58 26.77
N PHE A 225 -3.77 8.48 25.83
CA PHE A 225 -4.99 9.29 25.85
C PHE A 225 -6.17 8.65 26.58
N LEU A 226 -6.08 7.39 27.04
CA LEU A 226 -7.21 6.69 27.70
C LEU A 226 -7.74 7.44 28.93
N GLY A 227 -6.84 8.03 29.73
CA GLY A 227 -7.24 8.82 30.90
C GLY A 227 -8.04 10.08 30.56
N LEU A 228 -7.79 10.69 29.39
CA LEU A 228 -8.56 11.83 28.90
C LEU A 228 -9.97 11.40 28.46
N PHE A 229 -10.08 10.29 27.74
CA PHE A 229 -11.39 9.75 27.34
C PHE A 229 -12.22 9.30 28.53
N TRP A 230 -11.59 8.74 29.56
CA TRP A 230 -12.27 8.33 30.79
C TRP A 230 -12.98 9.50 31.48
N LYS A 231 -12.30 10.64 31.55
CA LYS A 231 -12.80 11.86 32.21
C LYS A 231 -13.70 12.72 31.31
N SER A 232 -13.75 12.43 30.01
CA SER A 232 -14.54 13.23 29.08
C SER A 232 -16.04 12.98 29.27
N PRO A 233 -16.86 14.03 29.43
CA PRO A 233 -18.31 13.91 29.48
C PRO A 233 -18.94 13.29 28.22
N SER A 234 -18.27 13.43 27.07
CA SER A 234 -18.78 12.95 25.77
C SER A 234 -18.38 11.52 25.44
N ALA A 235 -17.36 10.96 26.11
CA ALA A 235 -16.86 9.60 25.88
C ALA A 235 -17.16 8.66 27.06
N GLY A 236 -16.68 9.05 28.24
CA GLY A 236 -16.78 8.27 29.46
C GLY A 236 -16.08 6.90 29.43
N PRO A 237 -16.31 6.07 30.45
CA PRO A 237 -15.69 4.75 30.59
C PRO A 237 -16.00 3.76 29.45
N ALA A 238 -17.18 3.89 28.82
CA ALA A 238 -17.61 2.99 27.76
C ALA A 238 -16.65 3.03 26.55
N VAL A 239 -16.27 4.24 26.10
CA VAL A 239 -15.31 4.41 25.01
C VAL A 239 -13.94 3.83 25.37
N VAL A 240 -13.49 4.01 26.62
CA VAL A 240 -12.21 3.45 27.08
C VAL A 240 -12.22 1.92 27.03
N TRP A 241 -13.29 1.27 27.47
CA TRP A 241 -13.41 -0.18 27.36
C TRP A 241 -13.45 -0.68 25.92
N LEU A 242 -14.11 0.04 25.02
CA LEU A 242 -14.08 -0.27 23.59
C LEU A 242 -12.68 -0.14 23.00
N LEU A 243 -11.92 0.90 23.38
CA LEU A 243 -10.53 1.08 22.96
C LEU A 243 -9.62 -0.04 23.51
N ILE A 244 -9.79 -0.42 24.78
CA ILE A 244 -9.05 -1.54 25.38
C ILE A 244 -9.40 -2.85 24.67
N ALA A 245 -10.67 -3.14 24.46
CA ALA A 245 -11.11 -4.35 23.75
C ALA A 245 -10.55 -4.38 22.31
N GLY A 246 -10.60 -3.25 21.59
CA GLY A 246 -10.00 -3.12 20.26
C GLY A 246 -8.49 -3.35 20.28
N GLY A 247 -7.77 -2.79 21.27
CA GLY A 247 -6.34 -3.01 21.47
C GLY A 247 -5.99 -4.46 21.76
N LEU A 248 -6.77 -5.13 22.62
CA LEU A 248 -6.61 -6.56 22.91
C LEU A 248 -6.85 -7.42 21.67
N CYS A 249 -7.90 -7.13 20.88
CA CYS A 249 -8.14 -7.79 19.61
C CYS A 249 -6.99 -7.60 18.62
N TYR A 250 -6.41 -6.39 18.55
CA TYR A 250 -5.24 -6.10 17.72
C TYR A 250 -4.02 -6.93 18.13
N ILE A 251 -3.71 -6.97 19.44
CA ILE A 251 -2.60 -7.76 19.97
C ILE A 251 -2.82 -9.26 19.71
N ALA A 252 -4.02 -9.77 19.99
CA ALA A 252 -4.37 -11.16 19.71
C ALA A 252 -4.18 -11.52 18.23
N GLY A 253 -4.63 -10.65 17.31
CA GLY A 253 -4.39 -10.79 15.88
C GLY A 253 -2.91 -10.77 15.51
N ALA A 254 -2.11 -9.88 16.11
CA ALA A 254 -0.67 -9.81 15.89
C ALA A 254 0.07 -11.08 16.38
N VAL A 255 -0.35 -11.64 17.51
CA VAL A 255 0.18 -12.90 18.05
C VAL A 255 -0.17 -14.07 17.11
N VAL A 256 -1.42 -14.18 16.67
CA VAL A 256 -1.85 -15.19 15.68
C VAL A 256 -1.04 -15.07 14.39
N TYR A 257 -0.82 -13.84 13.90
CA TYR A 257 -0.02 -13.57 12.72
C TYR A 257 1.45 -13.97 12.91
N ALA A 258 2.07 -13.63 14.05
CA ALA A 258 3.45 -13.96 14.36
C ALA A 258 3.69 -15.47 14.54
N LEU A 259 2.73 -16.16 15.14
CA LEU A 259 2.78 -17.60 15.37
C LEU A 259 2.41 -18.42 14.13
N CYS A 260 1.83 -17.80 13.09
CA CYS A 260 1.26 -18.47 11.93
C CYS A 260 0.31 -19.62 12.32
N LYS A 261 -0.41 -19.50 13.44
CA LYS A 261 -1.27 -20.55 14.01
C LYS A 261 -2.61 -19.96 14.47
N PRO A 262 -3.73 -20.68 14.27
CA PRO A 262 -3.85 -21.97 13.56
C PRO A 262 -3.63 -21.82 12.05
N ASP A 263 -3.12 -22.86 11.39
CA ASP A 263 -3.04 -22.95 9.93
C ASP A 263 -4.29 -23.69 9.41
N PRO A 264 -5.32 -22.98 8.93
CA PRO A 264 -6.53 -23.61 8.40
C PRO A 264 -6.33 -24.25 7.01
N SER A 265 -5.13 -24.16 6.42
CA SER A 265 -4.88 -24.71 5.08
C SER A 265 -4.51 -26.20 5.13
N ALA A 266 -5.29 -27.03 4.45
CA ALA A 266 -5.03 -28.47 4.30
C ALA A 266 -3.76 -28.82 3.49
N GLN A 267 -2.93 -27.82 3.13
CA GLN A 267 -1.71 -27.98 2.33
C GLN A 267 -0.46 -28.22 3.19
N SER A 268 -0.40 -27.75 4.43
CA SER A 268 0.74 -28.01 5.33
C SER A 268 0.80 -29.46 5.83
N LEU A 269 -0.29 -30.22 5.70
CA LEU A 269 -0.35 -31.66 6.02
C LEU A 269 0.10 -32.57 4.86
N ARG A 270 0.60 -32.03 3.73
CA ARG A 270 0.95 -32.81 2.53
C ARG A 270 2.36 -32.57 2.00
N LEU A 271 3.28 -32.08 2.83
CA LEU A 271 4.70 -32.08 2.49
C LEU A 271 5.44 -32.91 3.55
N PRO A 272 6.07 -34.04 3.18
CA PRO A 272 7.04 -34.71 4.05
C PRO A 272 8.28 -33.83 4.27
#